data_AF-A0A0E0I929-F1
#
_entry.id   AF-A0A0E0I929-F1
#
_cell.length_a   1.000
_cell.length_b   1.000
_cell.length_c   1.000
_cell.angle_alpha   90.00
_cell.angle_beta   90.00
_cell.angle_gamma   90.00
#
_symmetry.space_group_name_H-M   'P 1'
#
loop_
_entity.id
_entity.type
_entity.pdbx_description
1 polymer ?
#
loop_
_entity_poly.entity_id
_entity_poly.type
_entity_poly.pdbx_seq_one_letter_code
_entity_poly.pdbx_strand_id
1 'polypeptide(L)'
;MASAADEGNAAAPRAAVSHVIFDMDGLLLGLSLSLFLSSDDSVSYAHSMVSFFAFLVAPIWMELDTEGFYTEVQEKILARYGKVFDWSLKAKMMGKKATESARIFVDECGLDGLLTPEQFLEERESMLQELFPSCAVLPGVLRLIHHLHANGVPMAVATGSHKRHFALKTQNHKEMFTLMHHVVMGDDPDVKTGKPSPDIFLAAMRRFEGNIEPSNCLVFEDAPSGVAAAKNAGMYAVMVPDSRLDVSYHKGADQVLSSLLDFKPGEWGLPPFTD
;
A
#
# COMPACT_ATOMS: atom_id res chain seq x y z
N MET A 1 -47.67 -25.13 -8.09
CA MET A 1 -47.38 -23.90 -7.34
C MET A 1 -45.88 -23.79 -7.23
N ALA A 2 -45.28 -22.89 -8.02
CA ALA A 2 -43.84 -22.70 -8.06
C ALA A 2 -43.39 -21.94 -6.82
N SER A 3 -42.34 -22.46 -6.19
CA SER A 3 -41.58 -21.88 -5.10
C SER A 3 -41.16 -20.45 -5.43
N ALA A 4 -41.65 -19.48 -4.66
CA ALA A 4 -41.08 -18.14 -4.63
C ALA A 4 -39.65 -18.28 -4.08
N ALA A 5 -38.68 -18.03 -4.95
CA ALA A 5 -37.29 -17.91 -4.56
C ALA A 5 -37.18 -16.72 -3.59
N ASP A 6 -36.43 -16.95 -2.53
CA ASP A 6 -35.94 -15.96 -1.58
C ASP A 6 -35.12 -14.91 -2.36
N GLU A 7 -35.78 -13.82 -2.78
CA GLU A 7 -35.11 -12.61 -3.22
C GLU A 7 -34.41 -12.02 -1.99
N GLY A 8 -33.20 -12.53 -1.74
CA GLY A 8 -32.31 -12.07 -0.69
C GLY A 8 -32.24 -10.56 -0.72
N ASN A 9 -32.62 -9.95 0.39
CA ASN A 9 -32.59 -8.53 0.69
C ASN A 9 -31.16 -7.97 0.48
N ALA A 10 -30.81 -7.64 -0.76
CA ALA A 10 -29.57 -6.96 -1.08
C ALA A 10 -29.68 -5.56 -0.49
N ALA A 11 -28.91 -5.30 0.58
CA ALA A 11 -28.85 -3.98 1.20
C ALA A 11 -28.54 -2.92 0.12
N ALA A 12 -29.21 -1.77 0.21
CA ALA A 12 -28.96 -0.66 -0.70
C ALA A 12 -27.46 -0.30 -0.71
N PRO A 13 -26.89 0.05 -1.88
CA PRO A 13 -25.48 0.40 -1.98
C PRO A 13 -25.16 1.62 -1.11
N ARG A 14 -23.95 1.67 -0.55
CA ARG A 14 -23.45 2.79 0.28
C ARG A 14 -23.45 4.10 -0.50
N ALA A 15 -23.05 4.00 -1.76
CA ALA A 15 -23.05 5.07 -2.74
C ALA A 15 -23.10 4.45 -4.14
N ALA A 16 -23.37 5.26 -5.17
CA ALA A 16 -23.24 4.87 -6.57
C ALA A 16 -22.02 5.59 -7.15
N VAL A 17 -20.84 4.95 -7.06
CA VAL A 17 -19.60 5.47 -7.64
C VAL A 17 -19.45 4.99 -9.08
N SER A 18 -18.68 5.73 -9.89
CA SER A 18 -18.42 5.39 -11.28
C SER A 18 -16.94 5.32 -11.64
N HIS A 19 -16.06 5.85 -10.78
CA HIS A 19 -14.62 5.90 -10.99
C HIS A 19 -13.88 5.35 -9.78
N VAL A 20 -12.77 4.67 -10.02
CA VAL A 20 -11.92 4.11 -8.96
C VAL A 20 -10.52 4.71 -9.03
N ILE A 21 -9.96 5.09 -7.88
CA ILE A 21 -8.58 5.55 -7.78
C ILE A 21 -7.88 4.70 -6.72
N PHE A 22 -6.81 4.02 -7.10
CA PHE A 22 -6.01 3.22 -6.18
C PHE A 22 -4.78 4.01 -5.73
N ASP A 23 -4.50 4.05 -4.43
CA ASP A 23 -3.10 4.18 -4.03
C ASP A 23 -2.30 2.96 -4.52
N MET A 24 -0.97 3.05 -4.56
CA MET A 24 -0.13 1.93 -5.02
C MET A 24 0.57 1.22 -3.86
N ASP A 25 1.12 2.01 -2.94
CA ASP A 25 2.16 1.60 -2.03
C ASP A 25 1.52 1.06 -0.75
N GLY A 26 1.60 -0.25 -0.49
CA GLY A 26 0.95 -0.89 0.66
C GLY A 26 -0.45 -1.39 0.34
N LEU A 27 -0.96 -1.04 -0.85
CA LEU A 27 -2.26 -1.47 -1.35
C LEU A 27 -2.18 -2.35 -2.61
N LEU A 28 -1.59 -1.85 -3.70
CA LEU A 28 -1.45 -2.63 -4.94
C LEU A 28 -0.18 -3.48 -4.90
N LEU A 29 0.91 -2.88 -4.41
CA LEU A 29 2.23 -3.48 -4.32
C LEU A 29 2.75 -3.40 -2.88
N GLY A 30 3.43 -4.45 -2.43
CA GLY A 30 4.13 -4.48 -1.15
C GLY A 30 5.30 -5.47 -1.16
N LEU A 31 5.89 -5.74 0.02
CA LEU A 31 7.01 -6.67 0.16
C LEU A 31 6.63 -8.10 -0.26
N SER A 32 7.42 -8.75 -1.11
CA SER A 32 7.19 -10.17 -1.41
C SER A 32 7.55 -11.06 -0.21
N LEU A 33 6.60 -11.89 0.25
CA LEU A 33 6.87 -12.99 1.19
C LEU A 33 7.93 -13.98 0.68
N SER A 34 8.15 -14.06 -0.64
CA SER A 34 9.07 -15.04 -1.25
C SER A 34 10.56 -14.74 -1.04
N LEU A 35 10.94 -13.50 -0.69
CA LEU A 35 12.34 -13.14 -0.43
C LEU A 35 12.90 -13.81 0.83
N PHE A 36 12.04 -14.17 1.78
CA PHE A 36 12.44 -14.83 3.02
C PHE A 36 12.61 -16.35 2.87
N LEU A 37 12.21 -16.93 1.74
CA LEU A 37 12.42 -18.34 1.43
C LEU A 37 13.61 -18.59 0.51
N SER A 38 14.34 -17.54 0.11
CA SER A 38 15.47 -17.63 -0.81
C SER A 38 16.73 -16.97 -0.23
N SER A 39 17.34 -17.64 0.74
CA SER A 39 18.74 -17.43 1.11
C SER A 39 19.35 -18.72 1.69
N ASP A 40 19.79 -19.62 0.79
CA ASP A 40 21.14 -20.21 0.73
C ASP A 40 21.15 -21.59 0.03
N ASP A 41 21.44 -21.57 -1.27
CA ASP A 41 21.97 -22.72 -2.00
C ASP A 41 23.49 -22.85 -1.73
N SER A 42 23.90 -23.18 -0.49
CA SER A 42 25.28 -23.64 -0.26
C SER A 42 25.62 -24.33 1.07
N VAL A 43 24.69 -24.98 1.81
CA VAL A 43 25.14 -25.90 2.90
C VAL A 43 24.26 -27.16 2.99
N SER A 44 24.68 -28.19 2.27
CA SER A 44 24.22 -29.57 2.47
C SER A 44 24.71 -30.07 3.83
N TYR A 45 23.84 -30.03 4.85
CA TYR A 45 23.66 -31.02 5.96
C TYR A 45 22.88 -30.49 7.18
N ALA A 46 22.32 -29.27 7.16
CA ALA A 46 21.51 -28.71 8.25
C ALA A 46 19.98 -28.67 7.97
N HIS A 47 19.51 -29.46 6.99
CA HIS A 47 18.14 -29.39 6.42
C HIS A 47 17.00 -29.90 7.32
N SER A 48 17.26 -30.44 8.51
CA SER A 48 16.19 -31.02 9.35
C SER A 48 15.72 -30.13 10.50
N MET A 49 16.54 -29.20 10.99
CA MET A 49 16.20 -28.42 12.20
C MET A 49 15.90 -26.93 11.95
N VAL A 50 16.36 -26.34 10.85
CA VAL A 50 16.13 -24.91 10.56
C VAL A 50 14.83 -24.70 9.76
N SER A 51 14.47 -25.64 8.89
CA SER A 51 13.22 -25.58 8.09
C SER A 51 11.96 -25.75 8.95
N PHE A 52 12.06 -26.49 10.07
CA PHE A 52 10.95 -26.68 11.01
C PHE A 52 10.70 -25.45 11.90
N PHE A 53 11.73 -24.64 12.18
CA PHE A 53 11.59 -23.40 12.94
C PHE A 53 10.97 -22.28 12.12
N ALA A 54 11.31 -22.16 10.83
CA ALA A 54 10.66 -21.20 9.93
C ALA A 54 9.14 -21.42 9.85
N PHE A 55 8.68 -22.68 9.87
CA PHE A 55 7.24 -23.00 9.82
C PHE A 55 6.46 -22.73 11.12
N LEU A 56 7.14 -22.63 12.28
CA LEU A 56 6.49 -22.49 13.59
C LEU A 56 6.44 -21.05 14.12
N VAL A 57 7.26 -20.13 13.60
CA VAL A 57 7.26 -18.70 14.01
C VAL A 57 6.91 -17.71 12.90
N ALA A 58 6.78 -18.15 11.65
CA ALA A 58 6.43 -17.27 10.52
C ALA A 58 4.98 -16.72 10.46
N PRO A 59 3.93 -17.28 11.08
CA PRO A 59 2.57 -16.80 10.77
C PRO A 59 2.14 -15.52 11.52
N ILE A 60 3.05 -14.80 12.18
CA ILE A 60 2.68 -13.63 13.02
C ILE A 60 3.34 -12.32 12.57
N TRP A 61 4.36 -12.32 11.71
CA TRP A 61 5.24 -11.14 11.59
C TRP A 61 5.27 -10.43 10.24
N MET A 62 4.55 -10.89 9.22
CA MET A 62 4.78 -10.33 7.89
C MET A 62 3.54 -10.25 7.03
N GLU A 63 2.73 -9.24 7.35
CA GLU A 63 1.66 -8.77 6.48
C GLU A 63 2.14 -7.58 5.64
N LEU A 64 1.59 -7.53 4.44
CA LEU A 64 2.12 -6.88 3.27
C LEU A 64 1.89 -5.37 3.32
N ASP A 65 2.98 -4.60 3.42
CA ASP A 65 2.95 -3.14 3.44
C ASP A 65 4.19 -2.61 2.69
N THR A 66 4.08 -1.44 2.06
CA THR A 66 5.26 -0.72 1.56
C THR A 66 6.11 -0.12 2.66
N GLU A 67 5.56 0.19 3.85
CA GLU A 67 6.41 0.44 5.01
C GLU A 67 7.26 -0.77 5.37
N GLY A 68 6.88 -1.98 4.91
CA GLY A 68 7.67 -3.19 5.04
C GLY A 68 9.08 -3.01 4.47
N PHE A 69 9.22 -2.47 3.25
CA PHE A 69 10.54 -2.23 2.64
C PHE A 69 11.37 -1.26 3.49
N TYR A 70 10.74 -0.19 3.96
CA TYR A 70 11.41 0.80 4.80
C TYR A 70 11.81 0.20 6.15
N THR A 71 10.98 -0.66 6.73
CA THR A 71 11.21 -1.38 7.98
C THR A 71 12.39 -2.34 7.81
N GLU A 72 12.38 -3.16 6.76
CA GLU A 72 13.45 -4.13 6.48
C GLU A 72 14.81 -3.45 6.27
N VAL A 73 14.85 -2.35 5.51
CA VAL A 73 16.09 -1.59 5.31
C VAL A 73 16.58 -0.99 6.63
N GLN A 74 15.68 -0.44 7.44
CA GLN A 74 16.02 0.15 8.74
C GLN A 74 16.52 -0.91 9.73
N GLU A 75 15.89 -2.08 9.77
CA GLU A 75 16.34 -3.25 10.53
C GLU A 75 17.75 -3.69 10.11
N LYS A 76 17.99 -3.83 8.79
CA LYS A 76 19.31 -4.19 8.26
C LYS A 76 20.37 -3.15 8.61
N ILE A 77 20.05 -1.86 8.56
CA ILE A 77 20.96 -0.78 8.96
C ILE A 77 21.28 -0.89 10.46
N LEU A 78 20.28 -1.00 11.34
CA LEU A 78 20.48 -1.09 12.79
C LEU A 78 21.19 -2.36 13.24
N ALA A 79 20.95 -3.48 12.56
CA ALA A 79 21.60 -4.75 12.87
C ALA A 79 23.13 -4.66 12.78
N ARG A 80 23.68 -3.83 11.88
CA ARG A 80 25.14 -3.59 11.78
C ARG A 80 25.72 -2.92 13.03
N TYR A 81 24.89 -2.26 13.83
CA TYR A 81 25.26 -1.61 15.09
C TYR A 81 24.84 -2.42 16.32
N GLY A 82 24.34 -3.65 16.13
CA GLY A 82 23.83 -4.49 17.23
C GLY A 82 22.57 -3.92 17.89
N LYS A 83 21.77 -3.13 17.16
CA LYS A 83 20.52 -2.51 17.62
C LYS A 83 19.32 -3.17 16.93
N VAL A 84 18.14 -3.03 17.53
CA VAL A 84 16.87 -3.56 17.02
C VAL A 84 15.97 -2.40 16.60
N PHE A 85 15.36 -2.51 15.42
CA PHE A 85 14.32 -1.59 14.99
C PHE A 85 12.98 -2.12 15.51
N ASP A 86 12.40 -1.45 16.50
CA ASP A 86 11.12 -1.86 17.08
C ASP A 86 9.96 -0.92 16.70
N TRP A 87 8.74 -1.36 17.02
CA TRP A 87 7.54 -0.59 16.75
C TRP A 87 7.53 0.79 17.42
N SER A 88 8.17 0.93 18.59
CA SER A 88 8.20 2.19 19.33
C SER A 88 9.01 3.25 18.58
N LEU A 89 10.14 2.85 17.99
CA LEU A 89 10.96 3.71 17.15
C LEU A 89 10.22 4.04 15.84
N LYS A 90 9.63 3.02 15.19
CA LYS A 90 8.84 3.20 13.97
C LYS A 90 7.72 4.23 14.19
N ALA A 91 6.94 4.09 15.27
CA ALA A 91 5.84 5.00 15.60
C ALA A 91 6.31 6.45 15.83
N LYS A 92 7.50 6.66 16.40
CA LYS A 92 8.09 8.02 16.55
C LYS A 92 8.46 8.65 15.21
N MET A 93 8.77 7.84 14.19
CA MET A 93 9.18 8.31 12.86
C MET A 93 8.00 8.53 11.91
N MET A 94 6.89 7.80 12.10
CA MET A 94 5.72 7.88 11.23
C MET A 94 5.16 9.31 11.10
N GLY A 95 4.83 9.70 9.87
CA GLY A 95 4.25 11.01 9.55
C GLY A 95 5.23 12.20 9.59
N LYS A 96 6.52 11.97 9.84
CA LYS A 96 7.55 13.03 9.86
C LYS A 96 8.25 13.17 8.51
N LYS A 97 8.87 14.34 8.30
CA LYS A 97 9.73 14.54 7.12
C LYS A 97 10.91 13.58 7.17
N ALA A 98 11.44 13.20 6.00
CA ALA A 98 12.56 12.25 5.91
C ALA A 98 13.78 12.68 6.74
N THR A 99 14.13 13.98 6.73
CA THR A 99 15.24 14.53 7.52
C THR A 99 15.00 14.51 9.03
N GLU A 100 13.76 14.75 9.46
CA GLU A 100 13.38 14.66 10.87
C GLU A 100 13.35 13.21 11.34
N SER A 101 12.80 12.31 10.53
CA SER A 101 12.79 10.87 10.79
C SER A 101 14.20 10.30 10.90
N ALA A 102 15.11 10.74 10.03
CA ALA A 102 16.51 10.36 10.06
C ALA A 102 17.23 10.80 11.35
N ARG A 103 16.94 12.02 11.82
CA ARG A 103 17.47 12.51 13.11
C ARG A 103 16.96 11.65 14.27
N ILE A 104 15.65 11.41 14.32
CA ILE A 104 15.05 10.54 15.35
C ILE A 104 15.66 9.14 15.33
N PHE A 105 15.85 8.57 14.13
CA PHE A 105 16.48 7.25 13.98
C PHE A 105 17.88 7.22 14.57
N VAL A 106 18.72 8.22 14.27
CA VAL A 106 20.09 8.30 14.78
C VAL A 106 20.11 8.55 16.29
N ASP A 107 19.36 9.54 16.76
CA ASP A 107 19.34 9.99 18.16
C ASP A 107 18.81 8.89 19.09
N GLU A 108 17.65 8.30 18.76
CA GLU A 108 16.99 7.29 19.60
C GLU A 108 17.75 5.96 19.63
N CYS A 109 18.50 5.64 18.57
CA CYS A 109 19.33 4.43 18.52
C CYS A 109 20.71 4.62 19.18
N GLY A 110 21.07 5.85 19.53
CA GLY A 110 22.39 6.21 20.06
C GLY A 110 23.50 5.99 19.03
N LEU A 111 23.26 6.39 17.78
CA LEU A 111 24.22 6.27 16.67
C LEU A 111 25.07 7.54 16.46
N ASP A 112 25.01 8.49 17.39
CA ASP A 112 25.83 9.70 17.37
C ASP A 112 27.32 9.38 17.19
N GLY A 113 27.93 9.97 16.17
CA GLY A 113 29.34 9.74 15.80
C GLY A 113 29.60 8.43 15.04
N LEU A 114 28.60 7.58 14.83
CA LEU A 114 28.69 6.34 14.06
C LEU A 114 27.95 6.40 12.71
N LEU A 115 26.82 7.12 12.66
CA LEU A 115 26.02 7.31 11.46
C LEU A 115 25.35 8.68 11.52
N THR A 116 25.59 9.54 10.54
CA THR A 116 24.85 10.81 10.46
C THR A 116 23.46 10.61 9.84
N PRO A 117 22.49 11.50 10.11
CA PRO A 117 21.18 11.45 9.46
C PRO A 117 21.25 11.44 7.93
N GLU A 118 22.21 12.17 7.35
CA GLU A 118 22.44 12.22 5.91
C GLU A 118 22.97 10.88 5.37
N GLN A 119 23.95 10.28 6.05
CA GLN A 119 24.46 8.96 5.70
C GLN A 119 23.38 7.88 5.80
N PHE A 120 22.56 7.93 6.86
CA PHE A 120 21.41 7.04 6.99
C PHE A 120 20.45 7.16 5.81
N LEU A 121 20.13 8.38 5.37
CA LEU A 121 19.25 8.60 4.24
C LEU A 121 19.84 8.07 2.93
N GLU A 122 21.13 8.27 2.70
CA GLU A 122 21.86 7.77 1.52
C GLU A 122 21.89 6.24 1.50
N GLU A 123 22.29 5.60 2.60
CA GLU A 123 22.32 4.15 2.72
C GLU A 123 20.93 3.53 2.55
N ARG A 124 19.93 4.10 3.23
CA ARG A 124 18.54 3.65 3.13
C ARG A 124 18.05 3.74 1.69
N GLU A 125 18.32 4.84 1.01
CA GLU A 125 17.91 5.05 -0.37
C GLU A 125 18.60 4.07 -1.33
N SER A 126 19.88 3.75 -1.12
CA SER A 126 20.59 2.74 -1.91
C SER A 126 19.94 1.36 -1.75
N MET A 127 19.69 0.94 -0.51
CA MET A 127 19.10 -0.37 -0.22
C MET A 127 17.65 -0.48 -0.72
N LEU A 128 16.86 0.60 -0.62
CA LEU A 128 15.50 0.63 -1.18
C LEU A 128 15.50 0.49 -2.71
N GLN A 129 16.46 1.09 -3.41
CA GLN A 129 16.56 0.93 -4.87
C GLN A 129 16.82 -0.51 -5.29
N GLU A 130 17.60 -1.24 -4.50
CA GLU A 130 17.86 -2.67 -4.73
C GLU A 130 16.64 -3.53 -4.43
N LEU A 131 15.85 -3.17 -3.40
CA LEU A 131 14.69 -3.95 -2.98
C LEU A 131 13.41 -3.65 -3.76
N PHE A 132 13.15 -2.42 -4.20
CA PHE A 132 11.91 -2.08 -4.93
C PHE A 132 11.61 -2.98 -6.15
N PRO A 133 12.58 -3.44 -6.95
CA PRO A 133 12.39 -4.47 -7.96
C PRO A 133 11.62 -5.71 -7.52
N SER A 134 11.69 -6.05 -6.23
CA SER A 134 11.12 -7.25 -5.63
C SER A 134 9.69 -7.07 -5.09
N CYS A 135 9.06 -5.91 -5.34
CA CYS A 135 7.64 -5.68 -5.04
C CYS A 135 6.79 -6.82 -5.58
N ALA A 136 5.79 -7.24 -4.81
CA ALA A 136 4.78 -8.21 -5.21
C ALA A 136 3.39 -7.59 -5.17
N VAL A 137 2.49 -8.11 -6.00
CA VAL A 137 1.09 -7.73 -6.01
C VAL A 137 0.39 -8.28 -4.77
N LEU A 138 -0.43 -7.45 -4.12
CA LEU A 138 -1.14 -7.84 -2.89
C LEU A 138 -2.38 -8.71 -3.16
N PRO A 139 -2.83 -9.51 -2.18
CA PRO A 139 -4.03 -10.34 -2.32
C PRO A 139 -5.26 -9.55 -2.76
N GLY A 140 -5.97 -10.08 -3.77
CA GLY A 140 -7.20 -9.49 -4.30
C GLY A 140 -7.00 -8.40 -5.37
N VAL A 141 -5.80 -7.83 -5.49
CA VAL A 141 -5.52 -6.72 -6.43
C VAL A 141 -5.81 -7.13 -7.88
N LEU A 142 -5.23 -8.22 -8.37
CA LEU A 142 -5.42 -8.65 -9.76
C LEU A 142 -6.90 -8.97 -10.03
N ARG A 143 -7.58 -9.68 -9.12
CA ARG A 143 -9.01 -10.01 -9.26
C ARG A 143 -9.84 -8.74 -9.42
N LEU A 144 -9.61 -7.73 -8.57
CA LEU A 144 -10.36 -6.48 -8.61
C LEU A 144 -10.06 -5.68 -9.88
N ILE A 145 -8.79 -5.48 -10.24
CA ILE A 145 -8.40 -4.70 -11.44
C ILE A 145 -8.96 -5.35 -12.70
N HIS A 146 -8.78 -6.66 -12.89
CA HIS A 146 -9.29 -7.35 -14.07
C HIS A 146 -10.82 -7.25 -14.16
N HIS A 147 -11.52 -7.40 -13.02
CA HIS A 147 -12.97 -7.27 -12.97
C HIS A 147 -13.46 -5.87 -13.35
N LEU A 148 -12.87 -4.82 -12.75
CA LEU A 148 -13.24 -3.43 -13.06
C LEU A 148 -12.97 -3.11 -14.53
N HIS A 149 -11.82 -3.55 -15.07
CA HIS A 149 -11.44 -3.31 -16.46
C HIS A 149 -12.39 -4.03 -17.42
N ALA A 150 -12.71 -5.31 -17.17
CA ALA A 150 -13.63 -6.09 -17.99
C ALA A 150 -15.05 -5.50 -18.02
N ASN A 151 -15.44 -4.78 -16.96
CA ASN A 151 -16.73 -4.10 -16.86
C ASN A 151 -16.67 -2.61 -17.30
N GLY A 152 -15.54 -2.14 -17.83
CA GLY A 152 -15.40 -0.78 -18.32
C GLY A 152 -15.47 0.30 -17.23
N VAL A 153 -15.17 -0.03 -15.98
CA VAL A 153 -15.08 0.95 -14.89
C VAL A 153 -13.73 1.68 -15.00
N PRO A 154 -13.70 3.01 -15.24
CA PRO A 154 -12.45 3.74 -15.33
C PRO A 154 -11.70 3.72 -14.00
N MET A 155 -10.41 3.40 -14.06
CA MET A 155 -9.56 3.35 -12.89
C MET A 155 -8.19 4.00 -13.11
N ALA A 156 -7.66 4.61 -12.06
CA ALA A 156 -6.36 5.26 -12.09
C ALA A 156 -5.53 4.89 -10.85
N VAL A 157 -4.23 5.16 -10.92
CA VAL A 157 -3.32 5.04 -9.78
C VAL A 157 -2.86 6.43 -9.33
N ALA A 158 -2.85 6.66 -8.03
CA ALA A 158 -2.38 7.89 -7.39
C ALA A 158 -1.41 7.55 -6.26
N THR A 159 -0.09 7.61 -6.53
CA THR A 159 0.97 7.18 -5.60
C THR A 159 1.81 8.35 -5.10
N GLY A 160 2.16 8.32 -3.80
CA GLY A 160 3.14 9.25 -3.24
C GLY A 160 4.58 9.03 -3.74
N SER A 161 4.86 7.92 -4.42
CA SER A 161 6.16 7.62 -5.02
C SER A 161 6.49 8.58 -6.16
N HIS A 162 7.74 9.03 -6.22
CA HIS A 162 8.26 9.78 -7.37
C HIS A 162 8.55 8.85 -8.55
N LYS A 163 8.67 9.42 -9.76
CA LYS A 163 8.87 8.69 -11.02
C LYS A 163 9.94 7.60 -10.97
N ARG A 164 11.07 7.86 -10.32
CA ARG A 164 12.17 6.88 -10.21
C ARG A 164 11.78 5.66 -9.38
N HIS A 165 11.16 5.87 -8.21
CA HIS A 165 10.70 4.78 -7.34
C HIS A 165 9.53 4.03 -7.96
N PHE A 166 8.57 4.73 -8.57
CA PHE A 166 7.49 4.11 -9.32
C PHE A 166 8.03 3.16 -10.40
N ALA A 167 9.02 3.60 -11.19
CA ALA A 167 9.60 2.76 -12.24
C ALA A 167 10.24 1.48 -11.68
N LEU A 168 10.95 1.56 -10.55
CA LEU A 168 11.57 0.40 -9.90
C LEU A 168 10.53 -0.57 -9.32
N LYS A 169 9.50 -0.04 -8.64
CA LYS A 169 8.44 -0.83 -8.00
C LYS A 169 7.58 -1.57 -9.02
N THR A 170 7.34 -0.96 -10.18
CA THR A 170 6.38 -1.47 -11.19
C THR A 170 7.02 -2.23 -12.34
N GLN A 171 8.36 -2.30 -12.44
CA GLN A 171 9.03 -2.85 -13.62
C GLN A 171 8.64 -4.29 -13.97
N ASN A 172 8.25 -5.09 -12.97
CA ASN A 172 7.83 -6.48 -13.10
C ASN A 172 6.30 -6.66 -13.20
N HIS A 173 5.53 -5.57 -13.13
CA HIS A 173 4.07 -5.57 -13.05
C HIS A 173 3.41 -4.75 -14.17
N LYS A 174 4.16 -4.48 -15.25
CA LYS A 174 3.74 -3.56 -16.32
C LYS A 174 2.35 -3.88 -16.88
N GLU A 175 2.06 -5.16 -17.09
CA GLU A 175 0.76 -5.62 -17.64
C GLU A 175 -0.42 -5.12 -16.80
N MET A 176 -0.34 -5.24 -15.46
CA MET A 176 -1.39 -4.73 -14.56
C MET A 176 -1.60 -3.22 -14.72
N PHE A 177 -0.51 -2.45 -14.82
CA PHE A 177 -0.60 -1.00 -14.98
C PHE A 177 -1.06 -0.56 -16.37
N THR A 178 -0.98 -1.41 -17.41
CA THR A 178 -1.59 -1.11 -18.72
C THR A 178 -3.13 -1.13 -18.70
N LEU A 179 -3.73 -1.75 -17.69
CA LEU A 179 -5.19 -1.75 -17.49
C LEU A 179 -5.70 -0.47 -16.81
N MET A 180 -4.78 0.32 -16.24
CA MET A 180 -5.10 1.61 -15.64
C MET A 180 -5.23 2.66 -16.73
N HIS A 181 -6.21 3.55 -16.60
CA HIS A 181 -6.37 4.67 -17.51
C HIS A 181 -5.13 5.57 -17.50
N HIS A 182 -4.63 5.90 -16.30
CA HIS A 182 -3.44 6.73 -16.11
C HIS A 182 -2.86 6.55 -14.71
N VAL A 183 -1.67 7.13 -14.50
CA VAL A 183 -0.96 7.14 -13.22
C VAL A 183 -0.61 8.59 -12.86
N VAL A 184 -0.82 8.97 -11.61
CA VAL A 184 -0.35 10.22 -10.99
C VAL A 184 0.67 9.87 -9.91
N MET A 185 1.84 10.52 -9.98
CA MET A 185 2.97 10.28 -9.09
C MET A 185 3.18 11.47 -8.14
N GLY A 186 3.96 11.29 -7.08
CA GLY A 186 4.17 12.32 -6.06
C GLY A 186 4.94 13.55 -6.57
N ASP A 187 5.70 13.41 -7.66
CA ASP A 187 6.43 14.48 -8.34
C ASP A 187 5.66 15.07 -9.54
N ASP A 188 4.36 14.77 -9.65
CA ASP A 188 3.49 15.33 -10.67
C ASP A 188 3.25 16.85 -10.45
N PRO A 189 3.31 17.68 -11.51
CA PRO A 189 3.19 19.14 -11.37
C PRO A 189 1.85 19.64 -10.79
N ASP A 190 0.79 18.83 -10.92
CA ASP A 190 -0.54 19.11 -10.35
C ASP A 190 -0.64 18.75 -8.86
N VAL A 191 0.41 18.12 -8.30
CA VAL A 191 0.51 17.73 -6.89
C VAL A 191 1.42 18.73 -6.17
N LYS A 192 0.84 19.79 -5.60
CA LYS A 192 1.60 20.83 -4.89
C LYS A 192 2.02 20.34 -3.51
N THR A 193 1.12 19.62 -2.85
CA THR A 193 1.32 19.08 -1.51
C THR A 193 0.93 17.61 -1.48
N GLY A 194 1.76 16.77 -0.88
CA GLY A 194 1.45 15.35 -0.69
C GLY A 194 0.31 15.11 0.31
N LYS A 195 -0.09 13.85 0.44
CA LYS A 195 -1.09 13.40 1.43
C LYS A 195 -0.70 13.91 2.83
N PRO A 196 -1.65 14.42 3.65
CA PRO A 196 -3.11 14.36 3.51
C PRO A 196 -3.75 15.47 2.66
N SER A 197 -2.97 16.25 1.90
CA SER A 197 -3.55 17.17 0.91
C SER A 197 -4.31 16.39 -0.15
N PRO A 198 -5.46 16.90 -0.65
CA PRO A 198 -6.27 16.19 -1.65
C PRO A 198 -5.67 16.23 -3.06
N ASP A 199 -4.60 16.99 -3.28
CA ASP A 199 -4.03 17.32 -4.59
C ASP A 199 -3.88 16.10 -5.51
N ILE A 200 -3.32 15.00 -5.00
CA ILE A 200 -3.02 13.82 -5.80
C ILE A 200 -4.27 13.09 -6.30
N PHE A 201 -5.30 12.97 -5.45
CA PHE A 201 -6.55 12.34 -5.85
C PHE A 201 -7.37 13.26 -6.75
N LEU A 202 -7.36 14.56 -6.49
CA LEU A 202 -7.98 15.54 -7.39
C LEU A 202 -7.27 15.58 -8.76
N ALA A 203 -5.95 15.45 -8.80
CA ALA A 203 -5.19 15.38 -10.05
C ALA A 203 -5.52 14.11 -10.84
N ALA A 204 -5.64 12.96 -10.17
CA ALA A 204 -6.08 11.72 -10.81
C ALA A 204 -7.50 11.83 -11.36
N MET A 205 -8.45 12.33 -10.55
CA MET A 205 -9.84 12.51 -10.98
C MET A 205 -9.95 13.42 -12.22
N ARG A 206 -9.22 14.54 -12.24
CA ARG A 206 -9.28 15.52 -13.35
C ARG A 206 -8.76 14.99 -14.69
N ARG A 207 -8.04 13.86 -14.69
CA ARG A 207 -7.49 13.25 -15.92
C ARG A 207 -8.44 12.26 -16.60
N PHE A 208 -9.50 11.83 -15.91
CA PHE A 208 -10.57 11.06 -16.56
C PHE A 208 -11.35 11.95 -17.52
N GLU A 209 -11.95 11.33 -18.53
CA GLU A 209 -12.89 12.03 -19.41
C GLU A 209 -14.23 12.30 -18.73
N GLY A 210 -14.82 13.45 -19.06
CA GLY A 210 -16.09 13.88 -18.47
C GLY A 210 -15.88 14.73 -17.22
N ASN A 211 -16.87 15.56 -16.90
CA ASN A 211 -16.82 16.38 -15.69
C ASN A 211 -17.17 15.48 -14.48
N ILE A 212 -16.15 14.82 -13.91
CA ILE A 212 -16.33 13.89 -12.80
C ILE A 212 -16.43 14.66 -11.48
N GLU A 213 -17.52 14.44 -10.76
CA GLU A 213 -17.70 14.95 -9.40
C GLU A 213 -16.95 14.07 -8.40
N PRO A 214 -16.30 14.63 -7.37
CA PRO A 214 -15.56 13.84 -6.37
C PRO A 214 -16.39 12.76 -5.68
N SER A 215 -17.69 13.01 -5.46
CA SER A 215 -18.61 12.04 -4.86
C SER A 215 -18.86 10.81 -5.73
N ASN A 216 -18.41 10.78 -6.98
CA ASN A 216 -18.51 9.62 -7.86
C ASN A 216 -17.21 8.80 -7.89
N CYS A 217 -16.20 9.19 -7.10
CA CYS A 217 -14.91 8.51 -7.01
C CYS A 217 -14.82 7.68 -5.73
N LEU A 218 -14.33 6.45 -5.88
CA LEU A 218 -13.94 5.58 -4.78
C LEU A 218 -12.43 5.44 -4.73
N VAL A 219 -11.82 5.90 -3.64
CA VAL A 219 -10.40 5.75 -3.39
C VAL A 219 -10.17 4.48 -2.57
N PHE A 220 -9.20 3.66 -2.98
CA PHE A 220 -8.65 2.63 -2.12
C PHE A 220 -7.29 3.07 -1.57
N GLU A 221 -7.08 2.85 -0.29
CA GLU A 221 -5.91 3.30 0.47
C GLU A 221 -5.60 2.34 1.62
N ASP A 222 -4.38 2.33 2.14
CA ASP A 222 -3.93 1.56 3.30
C ASP A 222 -3.57 2.47 4.50
N ALA A 223 -3.20 3.73 4.25
CA ALA A 223 -2.67 4.67 5.23
C ALA A 223 -3.68 5.75 5.66
N PRO A 224 -3.65 6.19 6.93
CA PRO A 224 -4.55 7.24 7.43
C PRO A 224 -4.41 8.58 6.70
N SER A 225 -3.20 8.93 6.27
CA SER A 225 -2.92 10.18 5.54
C SER A 225 -3.59 10.17 4.17
N GLY A 226 -3.66 9.02 3.50
CA GLY A 226 -4.33 8.84 2.24
C GLY A 226 -5.85 8.85 2.36
N VAL A 227 -6.39 8.17 3.38
CA VAL A 227 -7.81 8.28 3.71
C VAL A 227 -8.18 9.75 3.92
N ALA A 228 -7.41 10.48 4.73
CA ALA A 228 -7.65 11.91 4.93
C ALA A 228 -7.57 12.72 3.64
N ALA A 229 -6.63 12.43 2.73
CA ALA A 229 -6.55 13.08 1.42
C ALA A 229 -7.77 12.79 0.54
N ALA A 230 -8.27 11.56 0.52
CA ALA A 230 -9.49 11.20 -0.22
C ALA A 230 -10.72 11.93 0.34
N LYS A 231 -10.87 12.00 1.67
CA LYS A 231 -11.96 12.74 2.31
C LYS A 231 -11.85 14.25 2.07
N ASN A 232 -10.65 14.81 2.14
CA ASN A 232 -10.40 16.22 1.82
C ASN A 232 -10.71 16.54 0.35
N ALA A 233 -10.62 15.55 -0.54
CA ALA A 233 -10.98 15.70 -1.95
C ALA A 233 -12.50 15.60 -2.19
N GLY A 234 -13.29 15.24 -1.17
CA GLY A 234 -14.73 14.99 -1.30
C GLY A 234 -15.08 13.60 -1.86
N MET A 235 -14.14 12.66 -1.81
CA MET A 235 -14.30 11.30 -2.34
C MET A 235 -14.67 10.29 -1.24
N TYR A 236 -15.12 9.11 -1.66
CA TYR A 236 -15.25 7.96 -0.78
C TYR A 236 -13.90 7.25 -0.61
N ALA A 237 -13.68 6.62 0.54
CA ALA A 237 -12.44 5.94 0.88
C ALA A 237 -12.72 4.53 1.44
N VAL A 238 -12.15 3.52 0.80
CA VAL A 238 -12.01 2.15 1.32
C VAL A 238 -10.58 2.00 1.83
N MET A 239 -10.43 1.70 3.11
CA MET A 239 -9.15 1.48 3.76
C MET A 239 -8.83 0.00 3.86
N VAL A 240 -7.60 -0.40 3.54
CA VAL A 240 -7.03 -1.75 3.74
C VAL A 240 -5.76 -1.60 4.58
N PRO A 241 -5.88 -1.36 5.90
CA PRO A 241 -4.73 -1.04 6.74
C PRO A 241 -3.88 -2.27 7.07
N ASP A 242 -2.61 -2.05 7.42
CA ASP A 242 -1.81 -3.04 8.14
C ASP A 242 -2.53 -3.44 9.45
N SER A 243 -2.58 -4.74 9.75
CA SER A 243 -3.33 -5.26 10.91
C SER A 243 -2.82 -4.77 12.26
N ARG A 244 -1.58 -4.26 12.33
CA ARG A 244 -0.96 -3.70 13.53
C ARG A 244 -1.30 -2.23 13.72
N LEU A 245 -1.89 -1.57 12.72
CA LEU A 245 -2.34 -0.19 12.84
C LEU A 245 -3.46 -0.10 13.89
N ASP A 246 -3.33 0.84 14.82
CA ASP A 246 -4.34 1.02 15.85
C ASP A 246 -5.68 1.46 15.21
N VAL A 247 -6.76 0.78 15.58
CA VAL A 247 -8.12 1.01 15.04
C VAL A 247 -8.61 2.44 15.18
N SER A 248 -8.05 3.24 16.09
CA SER A 248 -8.34 4.66 16.23
C SER A 248 -7.94 5.49 15.00
N TYR A 249 -7.01 4.99 14.17
CA TYR A 249 -6.59 5.60 12.91
C TYR A 249 -7.48 5.24 11.72
N HIS A 250 -8.41 4.29 11.87
CA HIS A 250 -9.37 3.94 10.81
C HIS A 250 -10.50 4.97 10.66
N LYS A 251 -10.56 5.94 11.59
CA LYS A 251 -11.58 6.99 11.60
C LYS A 251 -11.49 7.83 10.33
N GLY A 252 -12.58 7.88 9.57
CA GLY A 252 -12.70 8.69 8.35
C GLY A 252 -12.85 7.87 7.08
N ALA A 253 -12.46 6.59 7.08
CA ALA A 253 -12.76 5.68 5.99
C ALA A 253 -14.26 5.34 5.96
N ASP A 254 -14.82 5.22 4.77
CA ASP A 254 -16.22 4.84 4.57
C ASP A 254 -16.41 3.31 4.63
N GLN A 255 -15.34 2.55 4.37
CA GLN A 255 -15.25 1.12 4.61
C GLN A 255 -13.82 0.76 4.99
N VAL A 256 -13.67 -0.22 5.90
CA VAL A 256 -12.36 -0.79 6.27
C VAL A 256 -12.42 -2.28 5.97
N LEU A 257 -11.38 -2.80 5.31
CA LEU A 257 -11.25 -4.20 4.92
C LEU A 257 -9.93 -4.76 5.44
N SER A 258 -9.90 -6.06 5.73
CA SER A 258 -8.66 -6.80 5.97
C SER A 258 -7.89 -7.08 4.69
N SER A 259 -8.58 -7.19 3.56
CA SER A 259 -7.99 -7.48 2.25
C SER A 259 -8.90 -6.98 1.12
N LEU A 260 -8.31 -6.70 -0.05
CA LEU A 260 -9.09 -6.48 -1.27
C LEU A 260 -9.89 -7.71 -1.73
N LEU A 261 -9.57 -8.91 -1.19
CA LEU A 261 -10.40 -10.10 -1.38
C LEU A 261 -11.82 -9.94 -0.79
N ASP A 262 -11.95 -9.14 0.26
CA ASP A 262 -13.21 -8.93 0.99
C ASP A 262 -14.08 -7.82 0.36
N PHE A 263 -13.54 -7.10 -0.62
CA PHE A 263 -14.27 -6.03 -1.29
C PHE A 263 -15.44 -6.58 -2.08
N LYS A 264 -16.60 -5.94 -1.98
CA LYS A 264 -17.82 -6.29 -2.71
C LYS A 264 -18.24 -5.12 -3.59
N PRO A 265 -17.95 -5.14 -4.90
CA PRO A 265 -18.24 -4.03 -5.81
C PRO A 265 -19.71 -3.56 -5.77
N GLY A 266 -20.65 -4.50 -5.66
CA GLY A 266 -22.09 -4.19 -5.60
C GLY A 266 -22.50 -3.29 -4.43
N GLU A 267 -21.74 -3.30 -3.33
CA GLU A 267 -21.99 -2.41 -2.18
C GLU A 267 -21.71 -0.93 -2.48
N TRP A 268 -21.05 -0.65 -3.62
CA TRP A 268 -20.68 0.68 -4.09
C TRP A 268 -21.33 1.04 -5.43
N GLY A 269 -22.34 0.27 -5.86
CA GLY A 269 -23.00 0.48 -7.15
C GLY A 269 -22.15 0.09 -8.37
N LEU A 270 -21.01 -0.57 -8.15
CA LEU A 270 -20.18 -1.15 -9.21
C LEU A 270 -20.70 -2.55 -9.59
N PRO A 271 -20.43 -3.05 -10.81
CA PRO A 271 -20.84 -4.39 -11.22
C PRO A 271 -20.34 -5.46 -10.25
N PRO A 272 -21.20 -6.33 -9.69
CA PRO A 272 -20.78 -7.35 -8.72
C PRO A 272 -19.87 -8.39 -9.40
N PHE A 273 -19.02 -9.04 -8.59
CA PHE A 273 -18.29 -10.22 -9.07
C PHE A 273 -19.26 -11.32 -9.51
N THR A 274 -18.86 -12.12 -10.50
CA THR A 274 -19.70 -13.17 -11.11
C THR A 274 -19.26 -14.60 -10.74
N ASP A 275 -18.24 -14.74 -9.89
CA ASP A 275 -17.66 -16.01 -9.44
C ASP A 275 -18.27 -16.53 -8.13
#